data_AF-A0A3A4VM63-F1
#
_entry.id   AF-A0A3A4VM63-F1
#
_cell.length_a   1.000
_cell.length_b   1.000
_cell.length_c   1.000
_cell.angle_alpha   90.00
_cell.angle_beta   90.00
_cell.angle_gamma   90.00
#
_symmetry.space_group_name_H-M   'P 1'
#
loop_
_entity.id
_entity.type
_entity.pdbx_description
1 polymer ?
#
loop_
_entity_poly.entity_id
_entity_poly.type
_entity_poly.pdbx_seq_one_letter_code
_entity_poly.pdbx_strand_id
1 'polypeptide(L)'
;MRSLLLKRLYLEIVSRRHGYLPDWGKTFSRERDAWNNALKSAKGGANILIATNTGGHVPSSTLESLLAVALTLRGANVHVMLCDEALPACLLCTVGLYPDHKQFVRYGPNRDACKGCYRPASRMYRSLGLTVHRFSELLVPEDEERAESVSASLPFADIPGYTMDGLSLGEHALAGALRFYARGDLEGQKYAEPILRRYLKAAILTAC
;
A
#
# COMPACT_ATOMS: atom_id res chain seq x y z
N MET A 1 -14.77 -6.32 17.37
CA MET A 1 -16.12 -6.10 16.82
C MET A 1 -16.72 -7.42 16.33
N ARG A 2 -17.80 -7.93 16.95
CA ARG A 2 -18.35 -9.29 16.72
C ARG A 2 -19.42 -9.41 15.61
N SER A 3 -19.85 -8.31 14.98
CA SER A 3 -20.90 -8.35 13.94
C SER A 3 -20.29 -8.16 12.55
N LEU A 4 -20.50 -9.14 11.67
CA LEU A 4 -20.20 -9.04 10.23
C LEU A 4 -20.95 -7.86 9.58
N LEU A 5 -22.17 -7.57 10.07
CA LEU A 5 -22.96 -6.43 9.62
C LEU A 5 -22.26 -5.11 9.98
N LEU A 6 -21.72 -4.97 11.20
CA LEU A 6 -20.96 -3.77 11.61
C LEU A 6 -19.63 -3.66 10.87
N LYS A 7 -18.92 -4.76 10.58
CA LYS A 7 -17.72 -4.73 9.73
C LYS A 7 -18.08 -4.28 8.32
N ARG A 8 -19.16 -4.80 7.74
CA ARG A 8 -19.64 -4.41 6.42
C ARG A 8 -20.11 -2.96 6.39
N LEU A 9 -20.80 -2.49 7.43
CA LEU A 9 -21.22 -1.10 7.58
C LEU A 9 -20.03 -0.16 7.78
N TYR A 10 -19.03 -0.55 8.59
CA TYR A 10 -17.79 0.22 8.78
C TYR A 10 -17.00 0.28 7.47
N LEU A 11 -16.80 -0.85 6.80
CA LEU A 11 -16.16 -0.89 5.49
C LEU A 11 -16.97 -0.11 4.47
N GLU A 12 -18.30 -0.18 4.44
CA GLU A 12 -19.14 0.67 3.59
C GLU A 12 -19.06 2.15 3.97
N ILE A 13 -19.02 2.53 5.24
CA ILE A 13 -18.90 3.93 5.65
C ILE A 13 -17.50 4.46 5.31
N VAL A 14 -16.45 3.66 5.51
CA VAL A 14 -15.06 4.01 5.19
C VAL A 14 -14.81 3.96 3.66
N SER A 15 -15.51 3.09 2.91
CA SER A 15 -15.35 2.95 1.45
C SER A 15 -16.33 3.77 0.61
N ARG A 16 -17.58 4.02 1.07
CA ARG A 16 -18.55 4.95 0.43
C ARG A 16 -18.17 6.41 0.60
N ARG A 17 -17.14 6.68 1.41
CA ARG A 17 -16.36 7.91 1.40
C ARG A 17 -15.50 8.05 0.13
N HIS A 18 -16.12 7.86 -1.04
CA HIS A 18 -15.54 8.18 -2.36
C HIS A 18 -15.17 9.69 -2.52
N GLY A 19 -15.41 10.53 -1.50
CA GLY A 19 -15.10 11.97 -1.49
C GLY A 19 -13.87 12.39 -0.69
N TYR A 20 -12.91 11.49 -0.41
CA TYR A 20 -11.73 11.83 0.40
C TYR A 20 -10.45 12.02 -0.42
N LEU A 21 -10.39 11.40 -1.60
CA LEU A 21 -9.32 11.66 -2.56
C LEU A 21 -9.74 12.81 -3.50
N PRO A 22 -8.81 13.68 -3.90
CA PRO A 22 -9.10 14.77 -4.84
C PRO A 22 -9.70 14.28 -6.16
N ASP A 23 -10.75 14.97 -6.62
CA ASP A 23 -11.26 14.82 -7.99
C ASP A 23 -10.55 15.80 -8.93
N TRP A 24 -9.34 15.43 -9.35
CA TRP A 24 -8.54 16.25 -10.25
C TRP A 24 -9.19 16.48 -11.62
N GLY A 25 -10.06 15.56 -12.06
CA GLY A 25 -10.81 15.72 -13.30
C GLY A 25 -11.77 16.92 -13.22
N LYS A 26 -12.48 17.04 -12.09
CA LYS A 26 -13.31 18.20 -11.81
C LYS A 26 -12.47 19.48 -11.62
N THR A 27 -11.37 19.40 -10.88
CA THR A 27 -10.49 20.54 -10.58
C THR A 27 -9.88 21.15 -11.85
N PHE A 28 -9.39 20.32 -12.79
CA PHE A 28 -8.77 20.79 -14.03
C PHE A 28 -9.75 20.93 -15.20
N SER A 29 -11.06 20.82 -14.98
CA SER A 29 -12.05 20.86 -16.07
C SER A 29 -11.95 22.13 -16.94
N ARG A 30 -11.59 23.27 -16.36
CA ARG A 30 -11.40 24.55 -17.07
C ARG A 30 -9.99 24.77 -17.62
N GLU A 31 -9.00 24.10 -17.04
CA GLU A 31 -7.57 24.25 -17.34
C GLU A 31 -7.01 23.02 -18.06
N ARG A 32 -7.89 22.24 -18.71
CA ARG A 32 -7.52 20.91 -19.24
C ARG A 32 -6.44 21.00 -20.31
N ASP A 33 -6.48 22.03 -21.14
CA ASP A 33 -5.48 22.27 -22.19
C ASP A 33 -4.13 22.67 -21.60
N ALA A 34 -4.13 23.57 -20.62
CA ALA A 34 -2.90 23.96 -19.90
C ALA A 34 -2.26 22.75 -19.20
N TRP A 35 -3.07 21.92 -18.54
CA TRP A 35 -2.59 20.69 -17.92
C TRP A 35 -2.05 19.67 -18.94
N ASN A 36 -2.75 19.46 -20.06
CA ASN A 36 -2.29 18.57 -21.12
C ASN A 36 -0.97 19.06 -21.76
N ASN A 37 -0.78 20.37 -21.88
CA ASN A 37 0.48 20.96 -22.34
C ASN A 37 1.60 20.74 -21.31
N ALA A 38 1.31 20.92 -20.01
CA ALA A 38 2.27 20.62 -18.95
C ALA A 38 2.72 19.15 -18.99
N LEU A 39 1.78 18.20 -19.14
CA LEU A 39 2.10 16.78 -19.30
C LEU A 39 3.01 16.51 -20.51
N LYS A 40 2.76 17.16 -21.66
CA LYS A 40 3.59 17.01 -22.86
C LYS A 40 5.00 17.54 -22.63
N SER A 41 5.12 18.75 -22.08
CA SER A 41 6.42 19.37 -21.79
C SER A 41 7.21 18.59 -20.74
N ALA A 42 6.52 18.02 -19.76
CA ALA A 42 7.12 17.25 -18.68
C ALA A 42 7.81 15.96 -19.14
N LYS A 43 7.41 15.37 -20.29
CA LYS A 43 7.99 14.10 -20.79
C LYS A 43 9.50 14.15 -20.99
N GLY A 44 10.06 15.31 -21.28
CA GLY A 44 11.51 15.50 -21.46
C GLY A 44 12.26 15.87 -20.18
N GLY A 45 11.57 16.06 -19.05
CA GLY A 45 12.17 16.49 -17.79
C GLY A 45 12.61 15.34 -16.89
N ALA A 46 13.00 15.69 -15.66
CA ALA A 46 13.46 14.73 -14.68
C ALA A 46 12.37 13.71 -14.33
N ASN A 47 12.73 12.43 -14.33
CA ASN A 47 11.85 11.35 -13.89
C ASN A 47 11.75 11.35 -12.36
N ILE A 48 10.54 11.46 -11.83
CA ILE A 48 10.28 11.43 -10.39
C ILE A 48 9.26 10.34 -10.11
N LEU A 49 9.62 9.39 -9.24
CA LEU A 49 8.71 8.35 -8.78
C LEU A 49 8.15 8.71 -7.39
N ILE A 50 6.82 8.72 -7.27
CA ILE A 50 6.14 8.75 -5.97
C ILE A 50 5.76 7.29 -5.63
N ALA A 51 6.43 6.72 -4.62
CA ALA A 51 6.42 5.28 -4.33
C ALA A 51 5.83 4.91 -2.96
N THR A 52 4.77 5.58 -2.52
CA THR A 52 4.14 5.29 -1.21
C THR A 52 3.37 3.96 -1.20
N ASN A 53 3.06 3.42 -2.38
CA ASN A 53 2.46 2.11 -2.61
C ASN A 53 1.04 1.91 -2.03
N THR A 54 0.57 2.76 -1.12
CA THR A 54 -0.67 2.58 -0.36
C THR A 54 -1.71 3.64 -0.73
N GLY A 55 -2.51 3.36 -1.76
CA GLY A 55 -3.53 4.30 -2.26
C GLY A 55 -4.62 4.69 -1.26
N GLY A 56 -4.96 3.81 -0.33
CA GLY A 56 -5.99 4.02 0.69
C GLY A 56 -5.53 4.85 1.88
N HIS A 57 -4.25 5.20 1.98
CA HIS A 57 -3.79 6.16 2.98
C HIS A 57 -4.09 7.58 2.50
N VAL A 58 -5.36 7.97 2.64
CA VAL A 58 -5.92 9.22 2.10
C VAL A 58 -5.04 10.45 2.32
N PRO A 59 -4.53 10.75 3.54
CA PRO A 59 -3.73 11.95 3.75
C PRO A 59 -2.47 11.97 2.86
N SER A 60 -1.77 10.83 2.74
CA SER A 60 -0.60 10.69 1.87
C SER A 60 -0.99 10.82 0.41
N SER A 61 -1.97 10.06 -0.06
CA SER A 61 -2.42 10.11 -1.46
C SER A 61 -2.86 11.51 -1.89
N THR A 62 -3.51 12.26 -1.01
CA THR A 62 -3.90 13.65 -1.26
C THR A 62 -2.67 14.55 -1.41
N LEU A 63 -1.74 14.50 -0.45
CA LEU A 63 -0.51 15.29 -0.50
C LEU A 63 0.35 14.95 -1.73
N GLU A 64 0.51 13.66 -2.00
CA GLU A 64 1.29 13.13 -3.12
C GLU A 64 0.72 13.52 -4.46
N SER A 65 -0.61 13.44 -4.63
CA SER A 65 -1.23 13.85 -5.89
C SER A 65 -1.09 15.35 -6.14
N LEU A 66 -1.16 16.18 -5.09
CA LEU A 66 -0.87 17.60 -5.20
C LEU A 66 0.60 17.84 -5.56
N LEU A 67 1.53 17.12 -4.93
CA LEU A 67 2.95 17.19 -5.25
C LEU A 67 3.23 16.77 -6.70
N ALA A 68 2.59 15.69 -7.16
CA ALA A 68 2.70 15.20 -8.53
C ALA A 68 2.27 16.26 -9.56
N VAL A 69 1.12 16.90 -9.32
CA VAL A 69 0.67 18.05 -10.12
C VAL A 69 1.71 19.15 -10.12
N ALA A 70 2.16 19.56 -8.94
CA ALA A 70 3.06 20.70 -8.78
C ALA A 70 4.41 20.45 -9.46
N LEU A 71 4.94 19.23 -9.39
CA LEU A 71 6.17 18.81 -10.08
C LEU A 71 5.98 18.75 -11.60
N THR A 72 4.85 18.23 -12.06
CA THR A 72 4.52 18.17 -13.50
C THR A 72 4.40 19.57 -14.10
N LEU A 73 3.76 20.50 -13.39
CA LEU A 73 3.68 21.92 -13.80
C LEU A 73 5.07 22.59 -13.88
N ARG A 74 6.06 22.06 -13.15
CA ARG A 74 7.47 22.49 -13.21
C ARG A 74 8.31 21.67 -14.20
N GLY A 75 7.67 20.86 -15.03
CA GLY A 75 8.31 20.12 -16.10
C GLY A 75 8.90 18.76 -15.71
N ALA A 76 8.63 18.23 -14.52
CA ALA A 76 9.09 16.88 -14.16
C ALA A 76 8.15 15.79 -14.71
N ASN A 77 8.71 14.70 -15.22
CA ASN A 77 7.97 13.51 -15.63
C ASN A 77 7.62 12.66 -14.41
N VAL A 78 6.47 12.91 -13.81
CA VAL A 78 6.06 12.23 -12.57
C VAL A 78 5.38 10.90 -12.86
N HIS A 79 5.90 9.85 -12.23
CA HIS A 79 5.34 8.52 -12.19
C HIS A 79 4.86 8.20 -10.77
N VAL A 80 3.89 7.30 -10.64
CA VAL A 80 3.37 6.84 -9.35
C VAL A 80 3.44 5.32 -9.29
N MET A 81 3.81 4.77 -8.14
CA MET A 81 3.74 3.33 -7.87
C MET A 81 2.66 3.03 -6.84
N LEU A 82 1.79 2.07 -7.15
CA LEU A 82 0.75 1.57 -6.26
C LEU A 82 0.84 0.06 -6.09
N CYS A 83 0.63 -0.42 -4.87
CA CYS A 83 0.34 -1.83 -4.61
C CYS A 83 -1.06 -2.15 -5.14
N ASP A 84 -1.11 -3.10 -6.07
CA ASP A 84 -2.32 -3.63 -6.69
C ASP A 84 -2.68 -5.00 -6.11
N GLU A 85 -2.73 -5.07 -4.78
CA GLU A 85 -3.08 -6.27 -4.01
C GLU A 85 -1.98 -7.35 -3.94
N ALA A 86 -0.76 -7.03 -4.40
CA ALA A 86 0.38 -7.95 -4.37
C ALA A 86 0.86 -8.30 -2.95
N LEU A 87 0.76 -7.37 -2.00
CA LEU A 87 1.35 -7.55 -0.67
C LEU A 87 0.40 -8.25 0.34
N PRO A 88 0.88 -9.27 1.08
CA PRO A 88 0.07 -10.05 2.02
C PRO A 88 -0.20 -9.36 3.37
N ALA A 89 0.44 -8.21 3.61
CA ALA A 89 0.25 -7.29 4.73
C ALA A 89 0.76 -5.89 4.33
N CYS A 90 0.18 -4.82 4.89
CA CYS A 90 0.60 -3.44 4.58
C CYS A 90 0.24 -2.44 5.68
N LEU A 91 0.48 -1.14 5.44
CA LEU A 91 0.27 -0.10 6.44
C LEU A 91 -1.21 0.17 6.80
N LEU A 92 -2.15 -0.24 5.94
CA LEU A 92 -3.58 -0.13 6.24
C LEU A 92 -4.09 -1.25 7.17
N CYS A 93 -3.30 -2.32 7.34
CA CYS A 93 -3.69 -3.43 8.18
C CYS A 93 -3.53 -3.06 9.66
N THR A 94 -4.65 -2.96 10.36
CA THR A 94 -4.69 -2.68 11.80
C THR A 94 -5.60 -3.67 12.51
N VAL A 95 -5.37 -3.85 13.81
CA VAL A 95 -6.20 -4.66 14.71
C VAL A 95 -7.67 -4.22 14.71
N GLY A 96 -7.92 -2.92 14.51
CA GLY A 96 -9.28 -2.38 14.39
C GLY A 96 -10.00 -2.82 13.11
N LEU A 97 -9.27 -2.88 11.99
CA LEU A 97 -9.81 -3.33 10.71
C LEU A 97 -10.04 -4.86 10.68
N TYR A 98 -9.23 -5.61 11.42
CA TYR A 98 -9.28 -7.06 11.52
C TYR A 98 -9.56 -7.53 12.95
N PRO A 99 -10.78 -7.35 13.49
CA PRO A 99 -11.09 -7.77 14.86
C PRO A 99 -11.09 -9.29 15.05
N ASP A 100 -11.24 -10.06 13.97
CA ASP A 100 -10.97 -11.50 13.94
C ASP A 100 -9.61 -11.71 13.25
N HIS A 101 -8.55 -11.83 14.05
CA HIS A 101 -7.18 -12.01 13.55
C HIS A 101 -7.05 -13.25 12.66
N LYS A 102 -7.88 -14.29 12.87
CA LYS A 102 -7.86 -15.50 12.02
C LYS A 102 -8.15 -15.16 10.56
N GLN A 103 -9.03 -14.18 10.30
CA GLN A 103 -9.34 -13.76 8.94
C GLN A 103 -8.13 -13.12 8.27
N PHE A 104 -7.43 -12.23 8.98
CA PHE A 104 -6.22 -11.60 8.47
C PHE A 104 -5.11 -12.64 8.26
N VAL A 105 -4.90 -13.52 9.24
CA VAL A 105 -3.94 -14.63 9.15
C VAL A 105 -4.23 -15.57 7.98
N ARG A 106 -5.49 -15.78 7.61
CA ARG A 106 -5.85 -16.69 6.51
C ARG A 106 -5.84 -16.01 5.14
N TYR A 107 -6.33 -14.78 5.04
CA TYR A 107 -6.64 -14.15 3.76
C TYR A 107 -5.87 -12.85 3.47
N GLY A 108 -5.14 -12.32 4.46
CA GLY A 108 -4.50 -11.02 4.35
C GLY A 108 -5.51 -9.90 4.05
N PRO A 109 -5.07 -8.80 3.42
CA PRO A 109 -5.93 -7.66 3.14
C PRO A 109 -6.74 -7.75 1.84
N ASN A 110 -6.43 -8.70 0.95
CA ASN A 110 -6.93 -8.72 -0.43
C ASN A 110 -8.46 -8.79 -0.52
N ARG A 111 -9.10 -9.53 0.39
CA ARG A 111 -10.57 -9.69 0.39
C ARG A 111 -11.33 -8.48 0.93
N ASP A 112 -10.69 -7.69 1.79
CA ASP A 112 -11.38 -6.70 2.62
C ASP A 112 -10.98 -5.26 2.29
N ALA A 113 -9.68 -4.97 2.18
CA ALA A 113 -9.12 -3.62 2.16
C ALA A 113 -8.52 -3.23 0.81
N CYS A 114 -7.86 -4.16 0.12
CA CYS A 114 -7.04 -3.82 -1.05
C CYS A 114 -7.85 -3.18 -2.19
N LYS A 115 -9.06 -3.68 -2.49
CA LYS A 115 -9.92 -3.09 -3.52
C LYS A 115 -10.31 -1.64 -3.23
N GLY A 116 -10.58 -1.33 -1.96
CA GLY A 116 -10.90 0.04 -1.51
C GLY A 116 -9.68 0.95 -1.44
N CYS A 117 -8.47 0.37 -1.36
CA CYS A 117 -7.19 1.08 -1.38
C CYS A 117 -6.74 1.39 -2.82
N TYR A 118 -6.63 0.37 -3.68
CA TYR A 118 -6.03 0.49 -4.99
C TYR A 118 -6.94 1.21 -6.00
N ARG A 119 -8.21 0.80 -6.12
CA ARG A 119 -9.09 1.28 -7.21
C ARG A 119 -9.32 2.80 -7.18
N PRO A 120 -9.63 3.42 -6.03
CA PRO A 120 -9.85 4.87 -5.99
C PRO A 120 -8.56 5.65 -6.28
N ALA A 121 -7.43 5.23 -5.72
CA ALA A 121 -6.14 5.90 -5.94
C ALA A 121 -5.65 5.77 -7.40
N SER A 122 -5.75 4.57 -7.98
CA SER A 122 -5.42 4.33 -9.39
C SER A 122 -6.28 5.20 -10.31
N ARG A 123 -7.58 5.32 -10.03
CA ARG A 123 -8.48 6.23 -10.76
C ARG A 123 -8.05 7.70 -10.63
N MET A 124 -7.73 8.15 -9.42
CA MET A 124 -7.29 9.53 -9.15
C MET A 124 -6.00 9.87 -9.91
N TYR A 125 -4.97 9.03 -9.82
CA TYR A 125 -3.70 9.29 -10.50
C TYR A 125 -3.82 9.16 -12.03
N ARG A 126 -4.63 8.23 -12.53
CA ARG A 126 -4.88 8.10 -13.98
C ARG A 126 -5.69 9.26 -14.55
N SER A 127 -6.59 9.89 -13.79
CA SER A 127 -7.34 11.06 -14.28
C SER A 127 -6.45 12.30 -14.48
N LEU A 128 -5.32 12.35 -13.79
CA LEU A 128 -4.22 13.30 -14.03
C LEU A 128 -3.44 12.99 -15.31
N GLY A 129 -3.59 11.82 -15.93
CA GLY A 129 -2.79 11.41 -17.09
C GLY A 129 -1.37 10.97 -16.74
N LEU A 130 -1.10 10.70 -15.45
CA LEU A 130 0.21 10.20 -15.00
C LEU A 130 0.35 8.70 -15.24
N THR A 131 1.59 8.25 -15.41
CA THR A 131 1.93 6.82 -15.45
C THR A 131 1.79 6.23 -14.06
N VAL A 132 0.97 5.18 -13.94
CA VAL A 132 0.79 4.42 -12.69
C VAL A 132 1.35 3.02 -12.88
N HIS A 133 2.49 2.77 -12.25
CA HIS A 133 3.13 1.46 -12.12
C HIS A 133 2.42 0.64 -11.05
N ARG A 134 2.29 -0.65 -11.31
CA ARG A 134 1.74 -1.60 -10.35
C ARG A 134 2.87 -2.41 -9.75
N PHE A 135 2.79 -2.60 -8.45
CA PHE A 135 3.79 -3.35 -7.71
C PHE A 135 3.93 -4.78 -8.25
N SER A 136 2.82 -5.43 -8.60
CA SER A 136 2.84 -6.77 -9.20
C SER A 136 3.60 -6.86 -10.54
N GLU A 137 3.83 -5.74 -11.24
CA GLU A 137 4.58 -5.72 -12.51
C GLU A 137 6.09 -5.89 -12.29
N LEU A 138 6.56 -5.78 -11.05
CA LEU A 138 7.97 -5.90 -10.69
C LEU A 138 8.33 -7.27 -10.09
N LEU A 139 7.32 -8.05 -9.71
CA LEU A 139 7.53 -9.35 -9.06
C LEU A 139 7.61 -10.46 -10.11
N VAL A 140 8.58 -11.36 -9.93
CA VAL A 140 8.65 -12.62 -10.68
C VAL A 140 8.24 -13.80 -9.78
N PRO A 141 7.86 -14.97 -10.35
CA PRO A 141 7.46 -16.13 -9.55
C PRO A 141 8.48 -16.54 -8.47
N GLU A 142 9.78 -16.38 -8.78
CA GLU A 142 10.88 -16.69 -7.88
C GLU A 142 10.87 -15.81 -6.61
N ASP A 143 10.34 -14.59 -6.69
CA ASP A 143 10.19 -13.70 -5.54
C ASP A 143 9.12 -14.19 -4.57
N GLU A 144 7.99 -14.64 -5.10
CA GLU A 144 6.92 -15.23 -4.31
C GLU A 144 7.35 -16.53 -3.65
N GLU A 145 8.07 -17.39 -4.37
CA GLU A 145 8.62 -18.63 -3.83
C GLU A 145 9.63 -18.37 -2.71
N ARG A 146 10.55 -17.43 -2.91
CA ARG A 146 11.53 -17.01 -1.89
C ARG A 146 10.83 -16.43 -0.66
N ALA A 147 9.89 -15.52 -0.86
CA ALA A 147 9.16 -14.87 0.23
C ALA A 147 8.32 -15.89 1.02
N GLU A 148 7.68 -16.84 0.35
CA GLU A 148 6.95 -17.93 1.00
C GLU A 148 7.89 -18.85 1.79
N SER A 149 8.97 -19.32 1.16
CA SER A 149 9.94 -20.23 1.77
C SER A 149 10.50 -19.65 3.07
N VAL A 150 11.07 -18.44 3.01
CA VAL A 150 11.67 -17.79 4.18
C VAL A 150 10.63 -17.50 5.26
N SER A 151 9.48 -16.93 4.88
CA SER A 151 8.46 -16.56 5.87
C SER A 151 7.79 -17.76 6.54
N ALA A 152 7.79 -18.93 5.90
CA ALA A 152 7.28 -20.18 6.46
C ALA A 152 8.31 -20.92 7.32
N SER A 153 9.59 -20.92 6.96
CA SER A 153 10.61 -21.76 7.60
C SER A 153 11.41 -21.06 8.69
N LEU A 154 11.56 -19.74 8.65
CA LEU A 154 12.41 -19.01 9.60
C LEU A 154 11.86 -19.15 11.04
N PRO A 155 12.66 -19.49 12.05
CA PRO A 155 12.19 -19.55 13.43
C PRO A 155 11.64 -18.20 13.89
N PHE A 156 10.55 -18.19 14.67
CA PHE A 156 9.87 -16.97 15.09
C PHE A 156 10.80 -15.97 15.79
N ALA A 157 11.68 -16.47 16.66
CA ALA A 157 12.65 -15.66 17.39
C ALA A 157 13.70 -14.99 16.49
N ASP A 158 13.97 -15.56 15.31
CA ASP A 158 14.98 -15.08 14.38
C ASP A 158 14.40 -14.09 13.35
N ILE A 159 13.06 -14.02 13.22
CA ILE A 159 12.39 -13.11 12.27
C ILE A 159 12.85 -11.66 12.44
N PRO A 160 12.89 -11.06 13.66
CA PRO A 160 13.33 -9.67 13.82
C PRO A 160 14.74 -9.39 13.30
N GLY A 161 15.64 -10.38 13.34
CA GLY A 161 17.03 -10.25 12.89
C GLY A 161 17.26 -10.60 11.42
N TYR A 162 16.21 -10.98 10.68
CA TYR A 162 16.36 -11.38 9.27
C TYR A 162 16.84 -10.20 8.40
N THR A 163 17.87 -10.46 7.61
CA THR A 163 18.41 -9.51 6.63
C THR A 163 18.45 -10.12 5.23
N MET A 164 18.34 -9.27 4.21
CA MET A 164 18.42 -9.67 2.80
C MET A 164 19.07 -8.54 2.02
N ASP A 165 20.17 -8.82 1.30
CA ASP A 165 20.90 -7.82 0.50
C ASP A 165 21.29 -6.56 1.30
N GLY A 166 21.64 -6.74 2.58
CA GLY A 166 22.00 -5.66 3.50
C GLY A 166 20.79 -4.90 4.10
N LEU A 167 19.56 -5.28 3.78
CA LEU A 167 18.33 -4.67 4.30
C LEU A 167 17.80 -5.44 5.51
N SER A 168 17.47 -4.72 6.59
CA SER A 168 16.85 -5.27 7.82
C SER A 168 15.36 -5.58 7.66
N LEU A 169 15.03 -6.55 6.80
CA LEU A 169 13.62 -6.89 6.50
C LEU A 169 12.87 -7.44 7.72
N GLY A 170 13.57 -8.11 8.63
CA GLY A 170 13.04 -8.58 9.91
C GLY A 170 12.53 -7.45 10.80
N GLU A 171 13.31 -6.37 10.92
CA GLU A 171 12.95 -5.19 11.69
C GLU A 171 11.72 -4.48 11.07
N HIS A 172 11.70 -4.35 9.74
CA HIS A 172 10.54 -3.80 9.03
C HIS A 172 9.27 -4.65 9.25
N ALA A 173 9.42 -5.98 9.23
CA ALA A 173 8.32 -6.90 9.49
C ALA A 173 7.79 -6.75 10.92
N LEU A 174 8.69 -6.69 11.90
CA LEU A 174 8.34 -6.49 13.31
C LEU A 174 7.64 -5.14 13.51
N ALA A 175 8.18 -4.05 12.98
CA ALA A 175 7.55 -2.73 13.05
C ALA A 175 6.13 -2.74 12.44
N GLY A 176 5.94 -3.45 11.32
CA GLY A 176 4.63 -3.66 10.72
C GLY A 176 3.65 -4.40 11.62
N ALA A 177 4.09 -5.49 12.25
CA ALA A 177 3.29 -6.28 13.19
C ALA A 177 2.94 -5.49 14.47
N LEU A 178 3.90 -4.75 15.03
CA LEU A 178 3.66 -3.87 16.18
C LEU A 178 2.65 -2.77 15.86
N ARG A 179 2.77 -2.13 14.69
CA ARG A 179 1.80 -1.14 14.21
C ARG A 179 0.42 -1.77 13.97
N PHE A 180 0.34 -3.00 13.47
CA PHE A 180 -0.93 -3.73 13.35
C PHE A 180 -1.62 -3.82 14.71
N TYR A 181 -0.90 -4.21 15.76
CA TYR A 181 -1.45 -4.35 17.11
C TYR A 181 -1.61 -3.03 17.88
N ALA A 182 -0.98 -1.95 17.40
CA ALA A 182 -0.82 -0.69 18.12
C ALA A 182 -0.16 -0.91 19.51
N ARG A 183 0.95 -1.67 19.54
CA ARG A 183 1.69 -2.06 20.76
C ARG A 183 3.20 -1.93 20.58
N GLY A 184 3.93 -1.92 21.69
CA GLY A 184 5.41 -1.92 21.72
C GLY A 184 6.04 -3.32 21.63
N ASP A 185 5.27 -4.37 21.92
CA ASP A 185 5.68 -5.77 21.85
C ASP A 185 4.55 -6.66 21.29
N LEU A 186 4.87 -7.93 21.04
CA LEU A 186 3.93 -8.95 20.59
C LEU A 186 3.49 -9.92 21.71
N GLU A 187 3.84 -9.63 22.98
CA GLU A 187 3.57 -10.53 24.09
C GLU A 187 2.06 -10.67 24.34
N GLY A 188 1.65 -11.88 24.72
CA GLY A 188 0.25 -12.23 24.96
C GLY A 188 -0.64 -12.22 23.71
N GLN A 189 -0.12 -11.93 22.51
CA GLN A 189 -0.90 -11.95 21.28
C GLN A 189 -0.98 -13.36 20.71
N LYS A 190 -2.17 -13.98 20.78
CA LYS A 190 -2.45 -15.33 20.25
C LYS A 190 -2.02 -15.54 18.78
N TYR A 191 -2.01 -14.47 17.98
CA TYR A 191 -1.68 -14.52 16.55
C TYR A 191 -0.39 -13.74 16.22
N ALA A 192 0.48 -13.47 17.19
CA ALA A 192 1.74 -12.76 17.01
C ALA A 192 2.55 -13.31 15.83
N GLU A 193 2.93 -14.58 15.92
CA GLU A 193 3.76 -15.25 14.92
C GLU A 193 3.15 -15.25 13.52
N PRO A 194 1.91 -15.74 13.29
CA PRO A 194 1.37 -15.76 11.94
C PRO A 194 1.14 -14.36 11.35
N ILE A 195 0.93 -13.33 12.18
CA ILE A 195 0.86 -11.94 11.70
C ILE A 195 2.25 -11.42 11.34
N LEU A 196 3.25 -11.68 12.18
CA LEU A 196 4.64 -11.29 11.89
C LEU A 196 5.15 -11.95 10.61
N ARG A 197 4.86 -13.23 10.38
CA ARG A 197 5.22 -13.95 9.15
C ARG A 197 4.61 -13.32 7.89
N ARG A 198 3.37 -12.83 7.96
CA ARG A 198 2.76 -12.08 6.84
C ARG A 198 3.49 -10.78 6.55
N TYR A 199 3.89 -10.06 7.59
CA TYR A 199 4.69 -8.85 7.42
C TYR A 199 6.10 -9.15 6.91
N LEU A 200 6.71 -10.26 7.30
CA LEU A 200 7.98 -10.72 6.74
C LEU A 200 7.85 -11.05 5.25
N LYS A 201 6.81 -11.80 4.87
CA LYS A 201 6.53 -12.07 3.45
C LYS A 201 6.37 -10.78 2.66
N ALA A 202 5.60 -9.81 3.19
CA ALA A 202 5.43 -8.51 2.54
C ALA A 202 6.73 -7.71 2.44
N ALA A 203 7.59 -7.76 3.45
CA ALA A 203 8.88 -7.07 3.44
C ALA A 203 9.83 -7.67 2.39
N ILE A 204 9.87 -9.01 2.27
CA ILE A 204 10.66 -9.70 1.24
C ILE A 204 10.19 -9.29 -0.15
N LEU A 205 8.88 -9.42 -0.44
CA LEU A 205 8.32 -9.00 -1.73
C LEU A 205 8.57 -7.52 -2.07
N THR A 206 8.79 -6.66 -1.07
CA THR A 206 9.11 -5.24 -1.30
C THR A 206 10.56 -4.97 -1.61
N ALA A 207 11.45 -5.89 -1.27
CA ALA A 207 12.88 -5.78 -1.50
C ALA A 207 13.36 -6.61 -2.71
N CYS A 208 12.45 -7.29 -3.39
CA CYS A 208 12.71 -8.05 -4.61
C CYS A 208 12.90 -7.14 -5.83
#